data_AF-A0A2D4PRT3-F1
#
_entry.id   AF-A0A2D4PRT3-F1
#
_cell.length_a   1.000
_cell.length_b   1.000
_cell.length_c   1.000
_cell.angle_alpha   90.00
_cell.angle_beta   90.00
_cell.angle_gamma   90.00
#
_symmetry.space_group_name_H-M   'P 1'
#
loop_
_entity.id
_entity.type
_entity.pdbx_description
1 polymer ?
#
loop_
_entity_poly.entity_id
_entity_poly.type
_entity_poly.pdbx_seq_one_letter_code
_entity_poly.pdbx_strand_id
1 'polypeptide(L)'
;MFFDVNKKEHTSLQNLWDTTKAYLRGITIAYNTRKKKEREKENNKLQNDIIKLERQAQLTPKNKQIINNWKLAKHKLNILEQERNLRALKFVKQNYFENANKPGRWLAYRLRKEKEKRWIQQLQDKEGTLQNDME
;
A
#
# COMPACT_ATOMS: atom_id res chain seq x y z
N MET A 1 7.78 0.50 27.50
CA MET A 1 8.28 1.81 27.03
C MET A 1 7.17 2.84 26.79
N PHE A 2 6.13 2.55 25.99
CA PHE A 2 5.01 3.50 25.80
C PHE A 2 4.03 3.51 26.99
N PHE A 3 3.50 2.34 27.37
CA PHE A 3 2.52 2.23 28.45
C PHE A 3 3.07 2.62 29.82
N ASP A 4 4.34 2.32 30.09
CA ASP A 4 5.01 2.65 31.36
C ASP A 4 5.05 4.17 31.63
N VAL A 5 5.04 4.99 30.56
CA VAL A 5 5.14 6.46 30.65
C VAL A 5 3.78 7.14 30.51
N ASN A 6 2.85 6.53 29.76
CA ASN A 6 1.59 7.17 29.36
C ASN A 6 0.36 6.66 30.13
N LYS A 7 0.49 5.65 30.99
CA LYS A 7 -0.61 5.17 31.85
C LYS A 7 -0.69 6.05 33.11
N LYS A 8 -1.48 7.13 33.05
CA LYS A 8 -1.81 8.00 34.19
C LYS A 8 -3.26 7.81 34.62
N GLU A 9 -3.58 8.05 35.89
CA GLU A 9 -4.93 7.85 36.46
C GLU A 9 -6.02 8.65 35.73
N HIS A 10 -5.70 9.83 35.19
CA HIS A 10 -6.65 10.70 34.47
C HIS A 10 -6.69 10.48 32.96
N THR A 11 -5.95 9.51 32.41
CA THR A 11 -5.96 9.26 30.96
C THR A 11 -7.11 8.33 30.58
N SER A 12 -8.05 8.83 29.76
CA SER A 12 -9.12 7.99 29.19
C SER A 12 -8.54 6.81 28.41
N LEU A 13 -9.14 5.63 28.57
CA LEU A 13 -8.76 4.40 27.88
C LEU A 13 -8.79 4.56 26.35
N GLN A 14 -9.72 5.36 25.83
CA GLN A 14 -9.82 5.67 24.41
C GLN A 14 -8.60 6.43 23.91
N ASN A 15 -8.21 7.49 24.62
CA ASN A 15 -7.02 8.28 24.28
C ASN A 15 -5.74 7.42 24.36
N LEU A 16 -5.64 6.55 25.37
CA LEU A 16 -4.52 5.63 25.51
C LEU A 16 -4.44 4.64 24.34
N TRP A 17 -5.58 4.10 23.90
CA TRP A 17 -5.65 3.17 22.76
C TRP A 17 -5.29 3.86 21.43
N ASP A 18 -5.84 5.04 21.17
CA ASP A 18 -5.59 5.78 19.94
C ASP A 18 -4.13 6.23 19.82
N THR A 19 -3.55 6.74 20.91
CA THR A 19 -2.13 7.12 20.97
C THR A 19 -1.20 5.92 20.83
N THR A 20 -1.52 4.77 21.44
CA THR A 20 -0.75 3.53 21.25
C THR A 20 -0.75 3.08 19.80
N LYS A 21 -1.93 3.06 19.15
CA LYS A 21 -2.04 2.70 17.73
C LYS A 21 -1.19 3.62 16.85
N ALA A 22 -1.23 4.92 17.10
CA ALA A 22 -0.41 5.89 16.36
C ALA A 22 1.09 5.65 16.55
N TYR A 23 1.53 5.42 17.79
CA TYR A 23 2.91 5.11 18.14
C TYR A 23 3.42 3.83 17.44
N LEU A 24 2.67 2.73 17.55
CA LEU A 24 3.02 1.46 16.90
C LEU A 24 3.06 1.58 15.38
N ARG A 25 2.13 2.34 14.80
CA ARG A 25 2.11 2.62 13.35
C ARG A 25 3.36 3.40 12.93
N GLY A 26 3.77 4.40 13.70
CA GLY A 26 5.00 5.15 13.48
C GLY A 26 6.24 4.26 13.46
N ILE A 27 6.39 3.39 14.48
CA ILE A 27 7.49 2.42 14.53
C ILE A 27 7.47 1.48 13.32
N THR A 28 6.30 0.94 13.00
CA THR A 28 6.14 0.00 11.88
C THR A 28 6.50 0.66 10.54
N ILE A 29 6.08 1.91 10.32
CA ILE A 29 6.42 2.68 9.12
C ILE A 29 7.94 2.92 9.05
N ALA A 30 8.56 3.35 10.15
CA ALA A 30 9.99 3.61 10.20
C ALA A 30 10.81 2.35 9.89
N TYR A 31 10.46 1.22 10.53
CA TYR A 31 11.08 -0.07 10.30
C TYR A 31 10.94 -0.53 8.84
N ASN A 32 9.72 -0.49 8.30
CA ASN A 32 9.46 -0.91 6.92
C ASN A 32 10.16 -0.01 5.90
N THR A 33 10.25 1.28 6.16
CA THR A 33 10.97 2.25 5.32
C THR A 33 12.46 1.92 5.28
N ARG A 34 13.07 1.67 6.44
CA ARG A 34 14.48 1.24 6.54
C ARG A 34 14.71 -0.06 5.77
N LYS A 35 13.88 -1.08 6.00
CA LYS A 35 13.96 -2.39 5.31
C LYS A 35 13.74 -2.30 3.80
N LYS A 36 12.90 -1.38 3.33
CA LYS A 36 12.74 -1.10 1.90
C LYS A 36 14.03 -0.55 1.30
N LYS A 37 14.63 0.44 1.95
CA LYS A 37 15.89 1.07 1.51
C LYS A 37 17.06 0.07 1.50
N GLU A 38 17.13 -0.82 2.50
CA GLU A 38 18.12 -1.91 2.54
C GLU A 38 17.96 -2.85 1.33
N ARG A 39 16.74 -3.33 1.07
CA ARG A 39 16.46 -4.20 -0.09
C ARG A 39 16.77 -3.53 -1.43
N GLU A 40 16.45 -2.25 -1.58
CA GLU A 40 16.77 -1.49 -2.81
C GLU A 40 18.28 -1.38 -3.02
N LYS A 41 19.05 -1.12 -1.96
CA LYS A 41 20.52 -1.09 -2.04
C LYS A 41 21.09 -2.44 -2.46
N GLU A 42 20.63 -3.54 -1.85
CA GLU A 42 21.06 -4.90 -2.20
C GLU A 42 20.72 -5.25 -3.65
N ASN A 43 19.52 -4.89 -4.10
CA ASN A 43 19.08 -5.14 -5.46
C ASN A 43 19.93 -4.36 -6.49
N ASN A 44 20.22 -3.08 -6.22
CA ASN A 44 21.09 -2.27 -7.07
C ASN A 44 22.52 -2.83 -7.13
N LYS A 45 23.05 -3.30 -5.99
CA LYS A 45 24.35 -3.97 -5.95
C LYS A 45 24.36 -5.23 -6.82
N LEU A 46 23.34 -6.08 -6.67
CA LEU A 46 23.22 -7.32 -7.45
C LEU A 46 23.12 -7.05 -8.95
N GLN A 47 22.35 -6.04 -9.36
CA GLN A 47 22.25 -5.63 -10.77
C GLN A 47 23.59 -5.15 -11.33
N ASN A 48 24.33 -4.33 -10.57
CA ASN A 48 25.67 -3.89 -10.95
C ASN A 48 26.65 -5.06 -11.07
N ASP A 49 26.57 -6.03 -10.16
CA ASP A 49 27.41 -7.23 -10.17
C ASP A 49 27.09 -8.11 -11.40
N ILE A 50 25.82 -8.25 -11.78
CA ILE A 50 25.41 -8.94 -13.01
C ILE A 50 26.01 -8.27 -14.24
N ILE A 51 25.93 -6.93 -14.35
CA ILE A 51 26.48 -6.20 -15.50
C ILE A 51 28.00 -6.40 -15.60
N LYS A 52 28.72 -6.39 -14.47
CA LYS A 52 30.17 -6.64 -14.43
C LYS A 52 30.51 -8.07 -14.88
N LEU A 53 29.80 -9.05 -14.32
CA LEU A 53 30.01 -10.46 -14.66
C LEU A 53 29.66 -10.75 -16.12
N GLU A 54 28.64 -10.10 -16.67
CA GLU A 54 28.27 -10.20 -18.07
C GLU A 54 29.38 -9.70 -19.00
N ARG A 55 29.94 -8.52 -18.71
CA ARG A 55 31.08 -7.97 -19.47
C ARG A 55 32.30 -8.91 -19.39
N GLN A 56 32.60 -9.44 -18.21
CA GLN A 56 33.71 -10.38 -18.03
C GLN A 56 33.47 -11.70 -18.79
N ALA A 57 32.24 -12.21 -18.79
CA ALA A 57 31.87 -13.42 -19.53
C ALA A 57 32.00 -13.21 -21.05
N GLN A 58 31.65 -12.03 -21.56
CA GLN A 58 31.82 -11.67 -22.97
C GLN A 58 33.31 -11.61 -23.37
N LEU A 59 34.17 -11.05 -22.52
CA LEU A 59 35.61 -10.96 -22.77
C LEU A 59 36.33 -12.32 -22.64
N THR A 60 35.84 -13.19 -21.75
CA THR A 60 36.47 -14.48 -21.44
C THR A 60 35.50 -15.66 -21.58
N PRO A 61 35.01 -15.96 -22.80
CA PRO A 61 33.94 -16.93 -23.03
C PRO A 61 34.30 -18.38 -22.68
N LYS A 62 35.60 -18.70 -22.55
CA LYS A 62 36.07 -20.03 -22.11
C LYS A 62 36.01 -20.22 -20.59
N ASN A 63 35.86 -19.15 -19.81
CA ASN A 63 35.84 -19.21 -18.36
C ASN A 63 34.44 -19.60 -17.84
N LYS A 64 34.23 -20.90 -17.65
CA LYS A 64 32.97 -21.47 -17.15
C LYS A 64 32.58 -20.95 -15.77
N GLN A 65 33.55 -20.57 -14.92
CA GLN A 65 33.28 -20.07 -13.57
C GLN A 65 32.55 -18.73 -13.61
N ILE A 66 33.00 -17.81 -14.46
CA ILE A 66 32.38 -16.47 -14.61
C ILE A 66 30.97 -16.60 -15.18
N ILE A 67 30.77 -17.48 -16.17
CA ILE A 67 29.46 -17.75 -16.77
C ILE A 67 28.50 -18.32 -15.72
N ASN A 68 28.95 -19.29 -14.91
CA ASN A 68 28.12 -19.87 -13.85
C ASN A 68 27.77 -18.83 -12.77
N ASN A 69 28.73 -18.00 -12.36
CA ASN A 69 28.48 -16.91 -11.40
C ASN A 69 27.46 -15.90 -11.93
N TRP A 70 27.54 -15.53 -13.21
CA TRP A 70 26.57 -14.66 -13.87
C TRP A 70 25.17 -15.28 -13.89
N LYS A 71 25.06 -16.56 -14.29
CA LYS A 71 23.78 -17.30 -14.28
C LYS A 71 23.18 -17.34 -12.87
N LEU A 72 23.99 -17.65 -11.86
CA LEU A 72 23.55 -17.71 -10.46
C LEU A 72 23.05 -16.34 -9.97
N ALA A 73 23.79 -15.27 -10.26
CA ALA A 73 23.38 -13.92 -9.90
C ALA A 73 22.04 -13.53 -10.56
N LYS A 74 21.85 -13.90 -11.84
CA LYS A 74 20.59 -13.69 -12.57
C LYS A 74 19.43 -14.50 -11.98
N HIS A 75 19.66 -15.75 -11.59
CA HIS A 75 18.66 -16.55 -10.88
C HIS A 75 18.28 -15.93 -9.52
N LYS A 76 19.27 -15.45 -8.77
CA LYS A 76 19.03 -14.74 -7.50
C LYS A 76 18.15 -13.50 -7.69
N LEU A 77 18.41 -12.72 -8.75
CA LEU A 77 17.58 -11.55 -9.09
C LEU A 77 16.13 -11.94 -9.39
N ASN A 78 15.93 -13.01 -10.17
CA ASN A 78 14.60 -13.53 -10.50
C ASN A 78 13.82 -13.97 -9.25
N ILE A 79 14.47 -14.64 -8.29
CA ILE A 79 13.82 -15.03 -7.02
C ILE A 79 13.34 -13.80 -6.25
N LEU A 80 14.16 -12.75 -6.16
CA LEU A 80 13.78 -11.50 -5.47
C LEU A 80 12.60 -10.79 -6.16
N GLU A 81 12.54 -10.84 -7.49
CA GLU A 81 11.42 -10.31 -8.27
C GLU A 81 10.13 -11.11 -8.02
N GLN A 82 10.22 -12.44 -7.99
CA GLN A 82 9.08 -13.31 -7.64
C GLN A 82 8.55 -13.00 -6.23
N GLU A 83 9.41 -12.81 -5.23
CA GLU A 83 8.99 -12.39 -3.89
C GLU A 83 8.27 -11.03 -3.89
N ARG A 84 8.72 -10.09 -4.72
CA ARG A 84 8.05 -8.79 -4.89
C ARG A 84 6.66 -8.97 -5.48
N ASN A 85 6.51 -9.82 -6.49
CA ASN A 85 5.24 -10.12 -7.13
C ASN A 85 4.27 -10.82 -6.15
N LEU A 86 4.75 -11.76 -5.35
CA LEU A 86 3.95 -12.42 -4.31
C LEU A 86 3.43 -11.42 -3.27
N ARG A 87 4.26 -10.46 -2.85
CA ARG A 87 3.82 -9.36 -1.96
C ARG A 87 2.74 -8.51 -2.61
N ALA A 88 2.92 -8.11 -3.88
CA ALA A 88 1.92 -7.34 -4.61
C ALA A 88 0.59 -8.11 -4.73
N LEU A 89 0.64 -9.42 -5.04
CA LEU A 89 -0.53 -10.28 -5.11
C LEU A 89 -1.27 -10.35 -3.78
N LYS A 90 -0.53 -10.45 -2.65
CA LYS A 90 -1.13 -10.42 -1.31
C LYS A 90 -1.88 -9.12 -1.05
N PHE A 91 -1.32 -7.97 -1.43
CA PHE A 91 -2.00 -6.68 -1.31
C PHE A 91 -3.25 -6.59 -2.19
N VAL A 92 -3.20 -7.12 -3.41
CA VAL A 92 -4.38 -7.17 -4.31
C VAL A 92 -5.49 -8.01 -3.67
N LYS A 93 -5.17 -9.19 -3.14
CA LYS A 93 -6.15 -10.05 -2.44
C LYS A 93 -6.75 -9.36 -1.22
N GLN A 94 -5.93 -8.69 -0.42
CA GLN A 94 -6.39 -7.91 0.73
C GLN A 94 -7.33 -6.79 0.30
N ASN A 95 -6.94 -6.00 -0.70
CA ASN A 95 -7.76 -4.90 -1.22
C ASN A 95 -9.09 -5.41 -1.80
N TYR A 96 -9.09 -6.56 -2.47
CA TYR A 96 -10.31 -7.20 -2.95
C TYR A 96 -11.22 -7.57 -1.77
N PHE A 97 -10.69 -8.25 -0.75
CA PHE A 97 -11.46 -8.65 0.43
C PHE A 97 -12.07 -7.44 1.18
N GLU A 98 -11.28 -6.39 1.42
CA GLU A 98 -11.73 -5.18 2.12
C GLU A 98 -12.83 -4.42 1.36
N ASN A 99 -12.97 -4.65 0.05
CA ASN A 99 -13.93 -4.01 -0.83
C ASN A 99 -15.00 -4.97 -1.40
N ALA A 100 -14.98 -6.26 -1.06
CA ALA A 100 -15.84 -7.26 -1.67
C ALA A 100 -17.34 -6.95 -1.50
N ASN A 101 -17.71 -6.43 -0.33
CA ASN A 101 -19.10 -6.07 0.00
C ASN A 101 -19.39 -4.57 -0.17
N LYS A 102 -18.43 -3.78 -0.64
CA LYS A 102 -18.59 -2.33 -0.82
C LYS A 102 -18.95 -2.02 -2.27
N PRO A 103 -19.93 -1.15 -2.54
CA PRO A 103 -20.21 -0.72 -3.90
C PRO A 103 -18.95 -0.09 -4.49
N GLY A 104 -18.50 -0.59 -5.64
CA GLY A 104 -17.35 -0.02 -6.33
C GLY A 104 -17.56 1.48 -6.61
N ARG A 105 -16.47 2.23 -6.82
CA ARG A 105 -16.50 3.70 -7.02
C ARG A 105 -17.58 4.16 -8.00
N TRP A 106 -17.77 3.43 -9.10
CA TRP A 106 -18.78 3.73 -10.11
C TRP A 106 -20.21 3.51 -9.64
N LEU A 107 -20.47 2.42 -8.91
CA LEU A 107 -21.79 2.15 -8.34
C LEU A 107 -22.12 3.16 -7.24
N ALA A 108 -21.17 3.46 -6.35
CA ALA A 108 -21.34 4.49 -5.33
C ALA A 108 -21.62 5.87 -5.95
N TYR A 109 -20.89 6.24 -7.01
CA TYR A 109 -21.13 7.48 -7.74
C TYR A 109 -22.52 7.51 -8.40
N ARG A 110 -22.93 6.42 -9.06
CA ARG A 110 -24.25 6.30 -9.68
C ARG A 110 -25.36 6.41 -8.65
N LEU A 111 -25.28 5.69 -7.53
CA LEU A 111 -26.26 5.75 -6.44
C LEU A 111 -26.36 7.15 -5.86
N ARG A 112 -25.23 7.85 -5.68
CA ARG A 112 -25.23 9.26 -5.25
C ARG A 112 -25.94 10.16 -6.25
N LYS A 113 -25.66 10.01 -7.55
CA LYS A 113 -26.32 10.79 -8.62
C LYS A 113 -27.81 10.49 -8.71
N GLU A 114 -28.23 9.25 -8.53
CA GLU A 114 -29.65 8.88 -8.48
C GLU A 114 -30.34 9.46 -7.24
N LYS A 115 -29.67 9.49 -6.08
CA LYS A 115 -30.19 10.13 -4.86
C LYS A 115 -30.35 11.65 -5.04
N GLU A 116 -29.35 12.33 -5.61
CA GLU A 116 -29.40 13.76 -5.92
C GLU A 116 -30.58 14.09 -6.86
N LYS A 117 -30.84 13.25 -7.87
CA LYS A 117 -31.98 13.46 -8.79
C LYS A 117 -33.36 13.27 -8.14
N ARG A 118 -33.46 12.41 -7.12
CA ARG A 118 -34.70 12.16 -6.38
C ARG A 118 -34.92 13.17 -5.25
N TRP A 119 -33.93 14.00 -4.95
CA TRP A 119 -34.02 15.00 -3.91
C TRP A 119 -34.89 16.17 -4.39
N ILE A 120 -36.07 16.32 -3.80
CA ILE A 120 -36.97 17.44 -4.06
C ILE A 120 -36.53 18.58 -3.13
N GLN A 121 -36.19 19.73 -3.70
CA GLN A 121 -35.72 20.90 -2.94
C GLN A 121 -36.85 21.84 -2.53
N GLN A 122 -37.87 21.97 -3.39
CA GLN A 122 -38.97 22.91 -3.22
C GLN A 122 -40.25 22.28 -3.80
N LEU A 123 -41.39 22.59 -3.20
CA LEU A 123 -42.71 22.23 -3.72
C LEU A 123 -43.43 23.51 -4.17
N GLN A 124 -44.17 23.44 -5.27
CA GLN A 124 -44.95 24.57 -5.78
C GLN A 124 -46.44 24.29 -5.59
N ASP A 125 -47.13 25.20 -4.90
CA ASP A 125 -48.58 25.13 -4.73
C ASP A 125 -49.33 25.59 -5.98
N LYS A 126 -50.64 25.30 -6.05
CA LYS A 126 -51.51 25.64 -7.19
C LYS A 126 -51.57 27.14 -7.51
N GLU A 127 -51.24 27.99 -6.54
CA GLU A 127 -51.19 29.46 -6.67
C GLU A 127 -49.81 29.97 -7.11
N GLY A 128 -48.84 29.07 -7.34
CA GLY A 128 -47.51 29.39 -7.85
C GLY A 128 -46.46 29.70 -6.78
N THR A 129 -46.83 29.72 -5.51
CA THR A 129 -45.92 29.97 -4.38
C THR A 129 -45.02 28.75 -4.12
N LEU A 130 -43.72 28.99 -3.90
CA LEU A 130 -42.73 27.94 -3.61
C LEU A 130 -42.59 27.77 -2.10
N GLN A 131 -42.76 26.54 -1.60
CA GLN A 131 -42.49 26.15 -0.21
C GLN A 131 -41.23 25.29 -0.14
N ASN A 132 -40.40 25.56 0.87
CA ASN A 132 -39.19 24.79 1.18
C ASN A 132 -39.34 24.22 2.59
N ASP A 133 -38.99 22.95 2.78
CA ASP A 133 -38.80 22.37 4.10
C ASP A 133 -37.51 22.95 4.71
N MET A 134 -37.57 24.14 5.31
CA MET A 134 -36.54 24.64 6.22
C MET A 134 -37.07 24.63 7.64
N GLU A 135 -36.81 23.53 8.33
CA GLU A 135 -36.45 23.47 9.76
C GLU A 135 -35.11 22.76 9.91
#